data_AF-A0A9E4IJQ3-F1
#
_entry.id   AF-A0A9E4IJQ3-F1
#
_cell.length_a   1.000
_cell.length_b   1.000
_cell.length_c   1.000
_cell.angle_alpha   90.00
_cell.angle_beta   90.00
_cell.angle_gamma   90.00
#
_symmetry.space_group_name_H-M   'P 1'
#
loop_
_entity.id
_entity.type
_entity.pdbx_description
1 polymer ?
#
loop_
_entity_poly.entity_id
_entity_poly.type
_entity_poly.pdbx_seq_one_letter_code
_entity_poly.pdbx_strand_id
1 'polypeptide(L)'
;MAAVALILGASSLAAQEEGGDAGEAEEATAAANTTQGVFSEEQATRGEDVFYNICAECHFEEDFGGPFIQSWAGASVKDLVDEIVATMPEDNPGGMPTEQYLDVVTYMFKINGMPTGEDELATDDMDAVEIAVDLDP
;
A
#
# COMPACT_ATOMS: atom_id res chain seq x y z
N MET A 1 46.11 1.89 52.27
CA MET A 1 47.37 1.93 51.50
C MET A 1 48.17 0.68 51.79
N ALA A 2 48.17 -0.28 50.86
CA ALA A 2 49.23 -1.25 50.56
C ALA A 2 48.59 -2.30 49.63
N ALA A 3 48.90 -2.18 48.34
CA ALA A 3 48.40 -3.06 47.29
C ALA A 3 49.24 -4.33 47.21
N VAL A 4 48.54 -5.40 46.84
CA VAL A 4 48.98 -6.79 46.68
C VAL A 4 50.05 -6.91 45.58
N ALA A 5 50.97 -7.83 45.83
CA ALA A 5 52.09 -8.15 44.97
C ALA A 5 51.75 -9.21 43.92
N LEU A 6 52.55 -9.18 42.85
CA LEU A 6 53.27 -10.32 42.28
C LEU A 6 52.62 -11.19 41.17
N ILE A 7 53.49 -11.38 40.16
CA ILE A 7 53.68 -12.50 39.23
C ILE A 7 52.98 -12.43 37.86
N LEU A 8 53.77 -11.96 36.89
CA LEU A 8 53.67 -12.28 35.46
C LEU A 8 54.02 -13.77 35.24
N GLY A 9 53.14 -14.50 34.54
CA GLY A 9 53.36 -15.90 34.17
C GLY A 9 52.69 -16.29 32.84
N ALA A 10 53.55 -16.60 31.87
CA ALA A 10 53.48 -17.59 30.76
C ALA A 10 52.32 -17.66 29.73
N SER A 11 52.76 -17.69 28.48
CA SER A 11 52.12 -17.97 27.18
C SER A 11 51.39 -19.32 27.05
N SER A 12 50.29 -19.37 26.28
CA SER A 12 50.19 -20.07 24.96
C SER A 12 48.75 -20.22 24.45
N LEU A 13 48.58 -19.95 23.14
CA LEU A 13 47.75 -20.62 22.13
C LEU A 13 46.34 -21.15 22.47
N ALA A 14 45.30 -20.58 21.84
CA ALA A 14 44.41 -21.28 20.88
C ALA A 14 43.34 -20.32 20.33
N ALA A 15 43.02 -20.49 19.05
CA ALA A 15 42.10 -19.69 18.26
C ALA A 15 40.68 -20.29 18.21
N GLN A 16 39.78 -19.47 17.65
CA GLN A 16 38.52 -19.80 16.99
C GLN A 16 37.28 -19.92 17.89
N GLU A 17 36.59 -18.79 18.05
CA GLU A 17 35.14 -18.77 18.24
C GLU A 17 34.55 -18.25 16.92
N GLU A 18 33.81 -19.13 16.27
CA GLU A 18 33.13 -18.94 15.00
C GLU A 18 32.16 -17.74 15.12
N GLY A 19 32.42 -16.69 14.34
CA GLY A 19 31.48 -15.59 14.16
C GLY A 19 30.24 -16.13 13.45
N GLY A 20 29.19 -16.38 14.23
CA GLY A 20 27.83 -16.52 13.71
C GLY A 20 27.43 -15.22 13.05
N ASP A 21 27.52 -15.21 11.73
CA ASP A 21 26.78 -14.30 10.86
C ASP A 21 25.30 -14.57 11.11
N ALA A 22 24.75 -13.88 12.11
CA ALA A 22 23.33 -13.65 12.19
C ALA A 22 23.01 -12.75 11.00
N GLY A 23 22.75 -13.38 9.86
CA GLY A 23 22.00 -12.75 8.80
C GLY A 23 20.75 -12.17 9.45
N GLU A 24 20.68 -10.85 9.49
CA GLU A 24 19.43 -10.14 9.63
C GLU A 24 18.55 -10.66 8.50
N ALA A 25 17.71 -11.63 8.84
CA ALA A 25 16.51 -11.90 8.10
C ALA A 25 15.73 -10.58 8.17
N GLU A 26 15.86 -9.78 7.12
CA GLU A 26 14.88 -8.78 6.77
C GLU A 26 13.56 -9.53 6.72
N GLU A 27 12.80 -9.42 7.81
CA GLU A 27 11.41 -9.84 7.86
C GLU A 27 10.74 -9.01 6.78
N ALA A 28 10.57 -9.60 5.61
CA ALA A 28 9.84 -8.99 4.52
C ALA A 28 8.42 -8.77 5.03
N THR A 29 8.17 -7.59 5.58
CA THR A 29 6.81 -7.09 5.81
C THR A 29 6.15 -7.15 4.45
N ALA A 30 5.21 -8.09 4.29
CA ALA A 30 4.42 -8.18 3.07
C ALA A 30 3.84 -6.79 2.78
N ALA A 31 3.94 -6.33 1.54
CA ALA A 31 3.39 -5.06 1.12
C ALA A 31 1.90 -4.99 1.50
N ALA A 32 1.44 -3.81 1.92
CA ALA A 32 0.05 -3.61 2.26
C ALA A 32 -0.83 -3.82 1.02
N ASN A 33 -2.07 -4.24 1.20
CA ASN A 33 -3.00 -4.42 0.10
C ASN A 33 -4.43 -4.05 0.49
N THR A 34 -5.28 -3.88 -0.51
CA THR A 34 -6.64 -3.37 -0.36
C THR A 34 -7.59 -4.25 0.47
N THR A 35 -7.26 -5.52 0.77
CA THR A 35 -8.08 -6.35 1.66
C THR A 35 -7.80 -6.11 3.15
N GLN A 36 -6.84 -5.21 3.47
CA GLN A 36 -6.40 -4.93 4.84
C GLN A 36 -6.98 -3.64 5.44
N GLY A 37 -7.93 -2.99 4.79
CA GLY A 37 -8.53 -1.74 5.31
C GLY A 37 -7.60 -0.55 5.17
N VAL A 38 -7.03 -0.35 3.98
CA VAL A 38 -5.99 0.67 3.70
C VAL A 38 -6.53 2.07 3.41
N PHE A 39 -7.85 2.23 3.35
CA PHE A 39 -8.52 3.51 3.10
C PHE A 39 -9.72 3.67 4.02
N SER A 40 -10.10 4.92 4.35
CA SER A 40 -11.20 5.19 5.28
C SER A 40 -12.56 5.22 4.59
N GLU A 41 -13.61 5.06 5.38
CA GLU A 41 -15.00 5.22 4.95
C GLU A 41 -15.27 6.65 4.44
N GLU A 42 -14.72 7.65 5.14
CA GLU A 42 -14.84 9.05 4.76
C GLU A 42 -14.17 9.34 3.42
N GLN A 43 -13.01 8.71 3.15
CA GLN A 43 -12.31 8.85 1.88
C GLN A 43 -13.13 8.30 0.72
N ALA A 44 -13.64 7.06 0.86
CA ALA A 44 -14.50 6.45 -0.13
C ALA A 44 -15.82 7.23 -0.33
N THR A 45 -16.34 7.88 0.72
CA THR A 45 -17.55 8.73 0.60
C THR A 45 -17.27 9.99 -0.21
N ARG A 46 -16.11 10.64 -0.05
CA ARG A 46 -15.71 11.74 -0.94
C ARG A 46 -15.54 11.26 -2.39
N GLY A 47 -15.01 10.06 -2.56
CA GLY A 47 -14.89 9.41 -3.87
C GLY A 47 -16.23 9.21 -4.56
N GLU A 48 -17.24 8.76 -3.82
CA GLU A 48 -18.62 8.63 -4.28
C GLU A 48 -19.16 9.98 -4.78
N ASP A 49 -18.99 11.05 -3.99
CA ASP A 49 -19.41 12.39 -4.39
C ASP A 49 -18.71 12.84 -5.69
N VAL A 50 -17.40 12.64 -5.80
CA VAL A 50 -16.66 12.97 -7.03
C VAL A 50 -17.16 12.15 -8.22
N PHE A 51 -17.37 10.85 -8.02
CA PHE A 51 -17.87 9.94 -9.05
C PHE A 51 -19.20 10.45 -9.63
N TYR A 52 -20.17 10.76 -8.77
CA TYR A 52 -21.48 11.20 -9.21
C TYR A 52 -21.51 12.61 -9.83
N ASN A 53 -20.59 13.48 -9.43
CA ASN A 53 -20.53 14.84 -9.97
C ASN A 53 -19.75 14.95 -11.27
N ILE A 54 -18.83 14.03 -11.56
CA ILE A 54 -17.87 14.14 -12.66
C ILE A 54 -17.87 12.91 -13.56
N CYS A 55 -17.72 11.71 -12.98
CA CYS A 55 -17.54 10.48 -13.74
C CYS A 55 -18.87 9.93 -14.30
N ALA A 56 -19.96 10.13 -13.57
CA ALA A 56 -21.28 9.58 -13.87
C ALA A 56 -21.99 10.24 -15.07
N GLU A 57 -21.37 11.23 -15.72
CA GLU A 57 -21.84 11.74 -17.01
C GLU A 57 -21.67 10.69 -18.13
N CYS A 58 -20.62 9.86 -18.03
CA CYS A 58 -20.25 8.88 -19.06
C CYS A 58 -20.18 7.43 -18.55
N HIS A 59 -19.95 7.21 -17.26
CA HIS A 59 -19.76 5.89 -16.67
C HIS A 59 -20.86 5.52 -15.68
N PHE A 60 -21.04 4.22 -15.45
CA PHE A 60 -21.95 3.70 -14.42
C PHE A 60 -21.16 2.91 -13.37
N GLU A 61 -21.67 2.84 -12.13
CA GLU A 61 -21.00 2.09 -11.05
C GLU A 61 -20.74 0.62 -11.45
N GLU A 62 -21.67 0.02 -12.20
CA GLU A 62 -21.57 -1.38 -12.61
C GLU A 62 -20.40 -1.65 -13.56
N ASP A 63 -19.89 -0.61 -14.25
CA ASP A 63 -18.73 -0.72 -15.13
C ASP A 63 -17.44 -1.00 -14.34
N PHE A 64 -17.41 -0.61 -13.05
CA PHE A 64 -16.24 -0.75 -12.18
C PHE A 64 -16.35 -1.93 -11.21
N GLY A 65 -17.35 -2.80 -11.41
CA GLY A 65 -17.55 -4.00 -10.59
C GLY A 65 -16.49 -5.08 -10.80
N GLY A 66 -16.75 -6.26 -10.25
CA GLY A 66 -15.82 -7.39 -10.11
C GLY A 66 -14.83 -7.61 -11.27
N PRO A 67 -15.27 -7.77 -12.53
CA PRO A 67 -14.34 -8.00 -13.65
C PRO A 67 -13.33 -6.87 -13.87
N PHE A 68 -13.75 -5.61 -13.72
CA PHE A 68 -12.86 -4.46 -13.84
C PHE A 68 -11.82 -4.50 -12.74
N ILE A 69 -12.24 -4.58 -11.48
CA ILE A 69 -11.30 -4.50 -10.36
C ILE A 69 -10.38 -5.73 -10.29
N GLN A 70 -10.86 -6.91 -10.69
CA GLN A 70 -10.04 -8.12 -10.82
C GLN A 70 -8.95 -7.98 -11.89
N SER A 71 -9.19 -7.21 -12.96
CA SER A 71 -8.18 -6.98 -13.99
C SER A 71 -6.98 -6.16 -13.48
N TRP A 72 -7.17 -5.45 -12.36
CA TRP A 72 -6.15 -4.66 -11.67
C TRP A 72 -5.49 -5.40 -10.50
N ALA A 73 -5.93 -6.62 -10.18
CA ALA A 73 -5.35 -7.38 -9.09
C ALA A 73 -3.83 -7.62 -9.30
N GLY A 74 -3.03 -7.33 -8.28
CA GLY A 74 -1.57 -7.40 -8.32
C GLY A 74 -0.86 -6.15 -8.85
N ALA A 75 -1.60 -5.14 -9.34
CA ALA A 75 -1.05 -3.82 -9.63
C ALA A 75 -1.04 -2.96 -8.36
N SER A 76 -0.29 -1.85 -8.35
CA SER A 76 -0.38 -0.88 -7.26
C SER A 76 -1.63 0.00 -7.39
N VAL A 77 -2.10 0.57 -6.28
CA VAL A 77 -3.15 1.60 -6.32
C VAL A 77 -2.71 2.79 -7.18
N LYS A 78 -1.41 3.12 -7.13
CA LYS A 78 -0.82 4.16 -7.97
C LYS A 78 -0.98 3.87 -9.46
N ASP A 79 -0.79 2.63 -9.91
CA ASP A 79 -0.93 2.27 -11.33
C ASP A 79 -2.35 2.54 -11.84
N LEU A 80 -3.37 2.20 -11.04
CA LEU A 80 -4.77 2.48 -11.38
C LEU A 80 -5.05 3.98 -11.37
N VAL A 81 -4.59 4.71 -10.35
CA VAL A 81 -4.76 6.17 -10.28
C VAL A 81 -4.09 6.86 -11.46
N ASP A 82 -2.86 6.48 -11.80
CA ASP A 82 -2.11 7.04 -12.93
C ASP A 82 -2.81 6.79 -14.27
N GLU A 83 -3.37 5.59 -14.48
CA GLU A 83 -4.13 5.26 -15.69
C GLU A 83 -5.36 6.17 -15.82
N ILE A 84 -6.11 6.35 -14.73
CA ILE A 84 -7.29 7.22 -14.71
C ILE A 84 -6.87 8.67 -14.94
N VAL A 85 -5.80 9.15 -14.30
CA VAL A 85 -5.25 10.50 -14.54
C VAL A 85 -4.86 10.68 -16.01
N ALA A 86 -4.24 9.67 -16.63
CA ALA A 86 -3.77 9.75 -18.01
C ALA A 86 -4.88 9.72 -19.06
N THR A 87 -6.04 9.16 -18.72
CA THR A 87 -7.11 8.88 -19.68
C THR A 87 -8.43 9.59 -19.38
N MET A 88 -8.62 10.11 -18.17
CA MET A 88 -9.89 10.66 -17.70
C MET A 88 -9.76 12.04 -17.01
N PRO A 89 -10.82 12.87 -17.07
CA PRO A 89 -11.98 12.75 -17.96
C PRO A 89 -11.61 12.73 -19.45
N GLU A 90 -12.42 12.11 -20.32
CA GLU A 90 -12.09 11.90 -21.75
C GLU A 90 -11.73 13.21 -22.48
N ASP A 91 -12.40 14.30 -22.13
CA ASP A 91 -12.20 15.63 -22.72
C ASP A 91 -11.12 16.46 -22.01
N ASN A 92 -10.72 16.08 -20.80
CA ASN A 92 -9.73 16.79 -19.99
C ASN A 92 -8.88 15.85 -19.09
N PRO A 93 -8.04 14.96 -19.67
CA PRO A 93 -7.21 14.06 -18.89
C PRO A 93 -6.31 14.79 -17.88
N GLY A 94 -6.30 14.32 -16.64
CA GLY A 94 -5.54 14.93 -15.54
C GLY A 94 -6.09 16.26 -15.05
N GLY A 95 -7.36 16.55 -15.37
CA GLY A 95 -8.03 17.80 -15.05
C GLY A 95 -8.36 18.03 -13.57
N MET A 96 -8.25 17.00 -12.74
CA MET A 96 -8.55 17.05 -11.30
C MET A 96 -7.28 16.88 -10.45
N PRO A 97 -7.29 17.31 -9.17
CA PRO A 97 -6.24 16.95 -8.22
C PRO A 97 -6.09 15.43 -8.07
N THR A 98 -4.87 14.92 -7.91
CA THR A 98 -4.59 13.48 -7.73
C THR A 98 -5.36 12.89 -6.54
N GLU A 99 -5.58 13.67 -5.49
CA GLU A 99 -6.38 13.27 -4.33
C GLU A 99 -7.82 12.93 -4.70
N GLN A 100 -8.44 13.65 -5.66
CA GLN A 100 -9.80 13.33 -6.10
C GLN A 100 -9.86 12.04 -6.90
N TYR A 101 -8.83 11.75 -7.70
CA TYR A 101 -8.73 10.47 -8.39
C TYR A 101 -8.54 9.31 -7.41
N LEU A 102 -7.70 9.51 -6.38
CA LEU A 102 -7.51 8.52 -5.32
C LEU A 102 -8.82 8.28 -4.55
N ASP A 103 -9.51 9.34 -4.14
CA ASP A 103 -10.80 9.22 -3.47
C ASP A 103 -11.79 8.39 -4.33
N VAL A 104 -11.91 8.65 -5.64
CA VAL A 104 -12.75 7.86 -6.56
C VAL A 104 -12.30 6.40 -6.63
N VAL A 105 -11.00 6.11 -6.67
CA VAL A 105 -10.48 4.74 -6.66
C VAL A 105 -10.82 4.02 -5.35
N THR A 106 -10.74 4.68 -4.20
CA THR A 106 -11.16 4.09 -2.92
C THR A 106 -12.67 3.83 -2.85
N TYR A 107 -13.48 4.67 -3.52
CA TYR A 107 -14.89 4.39 -3.72
C TYR A 107 -15.11 3.13 -4.59
N MET A 108 -14.36 2.97 -5.68
CA MET A 108 -14.39 1.74 -6.48
C MET A 108 -14.04 0.50 -5.65
N PHE A 109 -13.06 0.60 -4.75
CA PHE A 109 -12.72 -0.49 -3.82
C PHE A 109 -13.88 -0.83 -2.87
N LYS A 110 -14.52 0.18 -2.30
CA LYS A 110 -15.67 0.02 -1.41
C LYS A 110 -16.85 -0.67 -2.08
N ILE A 111 -17.24 -0.26 -3.29
CA ILE A 111 -18.37 -0.90 -4.01
C ILE A 111 -18.03 -2.34 -4.47
N ASN A 112 -16.75 -2.68 -4.52
CA ASN A 112 -16.26 -4.04 -4.75
C ASN A 112 -16.02 -4.85 -3.47
N GLY A 113 -16.40 -4.33 -2.29
CA GLY A 113 -16.42 -5.06 -1.03
C GLY A 113 -15.09 -5.09 -0.27
N MET A 114 -14.10 -4.30 -0.67
CA MET A 114 -12.87 -4.15 0.13
C MET A 114 -13.19 -3.40 1.44
N PRO A 115 -12.64 -3.86 2.58
CA PRO A 115 -12.94 -3.26 3.88
C PRO A 115 -12.35 -1.86 3.98
N THR A 116 -13.00 -1.00 4.76
CA THR A 116 -12.47 0.30 5.17
C THR A 116 -11.71 0.20 6.49
N GLY A 117 -10.71 1.06 6.67
CA GLY A 117 -9.93 1.23 7.89
C GLY A 117 -10.18 2.57 8.59
N GLU A 118 -9.31 2.90 9.54
CA GLU A 118 -9.40 4.14 10.33
C GLU A 118 -8.68 5.32 9.65
N ASP A 119 -7.67 5.05 8.84
CA ASP A 119 -6.81 6.04 8.22
C ASP A 119 -7.10 6.20 6.72
N GLU A 120 -6.87 7.41 6.20
CA GLU A 120 -6.93 7.68 4.76
C GLU A 120 -5.67 7.14 4.06
N LEU A 121 -5.85 6.57 2.87
CA LEU A 121 -4.73 6.27 1.98
C LEU A 121 -4.17 7.58 1.45
N ALA A 122 -2.93 7.92 1.81
CA ALA A 122 -2.26 9.12 1.30
C ALA A 122 -1.75 8.90 -0.13
N THR A 123 -1.69 9.97 -0.91
CA THR A 123 -1.15 9.93 -2.28
C THR A 123 0.31 9.48 -2.33
N ASP A 124 1.10 9.79 -1.30
CA ASP A 124 2.50 9.38 -1.19
C ASP A 124 2.69 7.88 -0.90
N ASP A 125 1.62 7.17 -0.49
CA ASP A 125 1.69 5.74 -0.09
C ASP A 125 1.07 4.79 -1.14
N MET A 126 0.47 5.32 -2.22
CA MET A 126 -0.28 4.52 -3.20
C MET A 126 0.56 3.48 -3.95
N ASP A 127 1.87 3.69 -4.07
CA ASP A 127 2.80 2.77 -4.75
C ASP A 127 3.13 1.54 -3.89
N ALA A 128 3.02 1.68 -2.57
CA ALA A 128 3.27 0.63 -1.60
C ALA A 128 2.04 -0.26 -1.32
N VAL A 129 0.88 0.10 -1.87
CA VAL A 129 -0.38 -0.63 -1.69
C VAL A 129 -0.73 -1.40 -2.97
N GLU A 130 -0.78 -2.73 -2.86
CA GLU A 130 -1.23 -3.62 -3.94
C GLU A 130 -2.77 -3.70 -3.96
N ILE A 131 -3.34 -3.77 -5.15
CA ILE A 131 -4.76 -4.08 -5.35
C ILE A 131 -4.93 -5.59 -5.19
N ALA A 132 -5.56 -5.99 -4.09
CA ALA A 132 -5.98 -7.35 -3.81
C ALA A 132 -7.51 -7.44 -3.72
N VAL A 133 -8.06 -8.52 -4.25
CA VAL A 133 -9.50 -8.66 -4.45
C VAL A 133 -9.96 -10.01 -3.87
N ASP A 134 -10.66 -9.97 -2.74
CA ASP A 134 -11.29 -11.14 -2.12
C ASP A 134 -12.74 -11.29 -2.63
N LEU A 135 -12.89 -11.43 -3.94
CA LEU A 135 -14.19 -11.79 -4.52
C LEU A 135 -14.30 -13.31 -4.49
N ASP A 136 -15.09 -13.84 -3.56
CA ASP A 136 -15.49 -15.25 -3.59
C ASP A 136 -16.06 -15.58 -4.99
N PRO A 137 -15.54 -16.61 -5.68
CA PRO A 137 -15.92 -16.94 -7.06
C PRO A 137 -17.36 -17.46 -7.22
#